data_AF-A0A6J4I121-F1
#
_entry.id   AF-A0A6J4I121-F1
#
_cell.length_a   1.000
_cell.length_b   1.000
_cell.length_c   1.000
_cell.angle_alpha   90.00
_cell.angle_beta   90.00
_cell.angle_gamma   90.00
#
_symmetry.space_group_name_H-M   'P 1'
#
loop_
_entity.id
_entity.type
_entity.pdbx_description
1 polymer ?
#
loop_
_entity_poly.entity_id
_entity_poly.type
_entity_poly.pdbx_seq_one_letter_code
_entity_poly.pdbx_strand_id
1 'polypeptide(L)'
;MTPEPATHRRHRFPAEVISHAVWLHHVLSSSLRDIELILAERGIGVTHGSVRQWCLRFGADFARRLRRRRPKPGNTWHLDGVFLRINGALHHIRPRRHLMTAARYRRARAAGFRVWREETRVQAAA
;
A
#
# COMPACT_ATOMS: atom_id res chain seq x y z
N MET A 1 -20.67 14.81 10.66
CA MET A 1 -19.74 14.37 11.72
C MET A 1 -18.31 14.62 11.22
N THR A 2 -17.84 15.85 11.36
CA THR A 2 -16.46 16.26 11.08
C THR A 2 -15.56 15.54 12.08
N PRO A 3 -14.56 14.74 11.65
CA PRO A 3 -13.64 14.15 12.61
C PRO A 3 -12.87 15.29 13.28
N GLU A 4 -12.92 15.33 14.60
CA GLU A 4 -12.12 16.25 15.41
C GLU A 4 -10.66 16.19 14.94
N PRO A 5 -10.00 17.32 14.64
CA PRO A 5 -8.63 17.29 14.17
C PRO A 5 -7.76 16.79 15.33
N ALA A 6 -7.40 15.50 15.24
CA ALA A 6 -6.56 14.82 16.22
C ALA A 6 -5.30 15.64 16.44
N THR A 7 -5.28 16.48 17.47
CA THR A 7 -4.25 17.49 17.63
C THR A 7 -2.93 16.76 17.87
N HIS A 8 -2.05 16.76 16.87
CA HIS A 8 -0.73 16.14 16.98
C HIS A 8 0.16 17.02 17.85
N ARG A 9 -0.13 17.02 19.16
CA ARG A 9 0.56 17.81 20.19
C ARG A 9 2.08 17.63 20.00
N ARG A 10 2.80 18.75 19.79
CA ARG A 10 4.26 18.86 19.54
C ARG A 10 4.75 18.76 18.08
N HIS A 11 3.91 18.95 17.06
CA HIS A 11 4.38 19.02 15.67
C HIS A 11 4.29 20.45 15.13
N ARG A 12 5.28 20.87 14.33
CA ARG A 12 5.31 22.18 13.66
C ARG A 12 4.11 22.36 12.72
N PHE A 13 3.62 21.27 12.15
CA PHE A 13 2.54 21.27 11.17
C PHE A 13 1.22 20.82 11.79
N PRO A 14 0.08 21.39 11.35
CA PRO A 14 -1.25 20.94 11.75
C PRO A 14 -1.46 19.45 11.44
N ALA A 15 -2.35 18.81 12.21
CA ALA A 15 -2.59 17.39 12.10
C ALA A 15 -3.19 16.99 10.75
N GLU A 16 -3.92 17.90 10.13
CA GLU A 16 -4.54 17.77 8.81
C GLU A 16 -3.47 17.63 7.72
N VAL A 17 -2.41 18.45 7.78
CA VAL A 17 -1.29 18.40 6.83
C VAL A 17 -0.56 17.07 6.95
N ILE A 18 -0.25 16.66 8.17
CA ILE A 18 0.44 15.40 8.47
C ILE A 18 -0.41 14.22 8.00
N SER A 19 -1.70 14.22 8.33
CA SER A 19 -2.65 13.18 7.93
C SER A 19 -2.80 13.09 6.42
N HIS A 20 -2.80 14.24 5.72
CA HIS A 20 -2.86 14.28 4.27
C HIS A 20 -1.61 13.68 3.62
N ALA A 21 -0.42 14.06 4.11
CA ALA A 21 0.86 13.52 3.63
C ALA A 21 0.93 11.99 3.80
N VAL A 22 0.54 11.49 4.97
CA VAL A 22 0.51 10.04 5.27
C VAL A 22 -0.53 9.32 4.40
N TRP A 23 -1.67 9.96 4.12
CA TRP A 23 -2.69 9.43 3.21
C TRP A 23 -2.17 9.32 1.77
N LEU A 24 -1.53 10.36 1.24
CA LEU A 24 -0.94 10.34 -0.11
C LEU A 24 0.06 9.19 -0.25
N HIS A 25 0.91 8.99 0.75
CA HIS A 25 1.90 7.92 0.74
C HIS A 25 1.27 6.51 0.75
N HIS A 26 0.29 6.26 1.63
CA HIS A 26 -0.25 4.91 1.84
C HIS A 26 -1.41 4.53 0.91
N VAL A 27 -2.15 5.50 0.40
CA VAL A 27 -3.35 5.24 -0.43
C VAL A 27 -3.07 5.45 -1.90
N LEU A 28 -2.35 6.52 -2.26
CA LEU A 28 -1.99 6.82 -3.65
C LEU A 28 -0.62 6.29 -4.06
N SER A 29 0.11 5.63 -3.14
CA SER A 29 1.48 5.14 -3.36
C SER A 29 2.45 6.23 -3.85
N SER A 30 2.19 7.50 -3.51
CA SER A 30 3.02 8.63 -3.93
C SER A 30 4.42 8.55 -3.30
N SER A 31 5.44 8.95 -4.05
CA SER A 31 6.80 9.03 -3.51
C SER A 31 6.90 10.16 -2.48
N LEU A 32 7.88 10.08 -1.58
CA LEU A 32 8.08 11.11 -0.54
C LEU A 32 8.46 12.47 -1.16
N ARG A 33 9.13 12.46 -2.32
CA ARG A 33 9.50 13.66 -3.09
C ARG A 33 8.27 14.29 -3.74
N ASP A 34 7.37 13.47 -4.30
CA ASP A 34 6.13 13.98 -4.88
C ASP A 34 5.24 14.63 -3.83
N ILE A 35 5.19 14.05 -2.62
CA ILE A 35 4.42 14.62 -1.51
C ILE A 35 5.01 15.96 -1.07
N GLU A 36 6.34 16.09 -1.02
CA GLU A 36 7.02 17.36 -0.77
C GLU A 36 6.63 18.41 -1.82
N LEU A 37 6.61 18.06 -3.11
CA LEU A 37 6.18 18.97 -4.19
C LEU A 37 4.69 19.34 -4.09
N ILE A 38 3.81 18.37 -3.85
CA ILE A 38 2.36 18.60 -3.70
C ILE A 38 2.06 19.54 -2.54
N LEU A 39 2.81 19.43 -1.43
CA LEU A 39 2.65 20.32 -0.29
C LEU A 39 3.28 21.69 -0.55
N ALA A 40 4.40 21.75 -1.26
CA ALA A 40 5.01 23.01 -1.68
C ALA A 40 4.08 23.84 -2.59
N GLU A 41 3.39 23.20 -3.52
CA GLU A 41 2.37 23.85 -4.38
C GLU A 41 1.24 24.50 -3.57
N ARG A 42 0.97 23.99 -2.36
CA ARG A 42 -0.01 24.54 -1.43
C ARG A 42 0.58 25.56 -0.46
N GLY A 43 1.80 26.01 -0.68
CA GLY A 43 2.53 26.94 0.19
C GLY A 43 3.08 26.31 1.47
N ILE A 44 3.11 24.97 1.56
CA ILE A 44 3.55 24.24 2.75
C ILE A 44 4.95 23.68 2.51
N GLY A 45 5.98 24.43 2.97
CA GLY A 45 7.37 24.01 2.86
C GLY A 45 7.73 22.88 3.82
N VAL A 46 7.83 21.65 3.31
CA VAL A 46 8.25 20.45 4.05
C VAL A 46 9.33 19.71 3.28
N THR A 47 10.22 19.03 3.99
CA THR A 47 11.20 18.14 3.34
C THR A 47 10.64 16.72 3.23
N HIS A 48 11.01 15.95 2.20
CA HIS A 48 10.67 14.52 2.10
C HIS A 48 11.15 13.72 3.33
N GLY A 49 12.22 14.16 4.00
CA GLY A 49 12.67 13.59 5.28
C GLY A 49 11.64 13.77 6.41
N SER A 50 10.99 14.92 6.47
CA SER A 50 9.89 15.17 7.42
C SER A 50 8.68 14.29 7.12
N VAL A 51 8.31 14.18 5.83
CA VAL A 51 7.24 13.27 5.37
C VAL A 51 7.57 11.82 5.76
N ARG A 52 8.82 11.38 5.58
CA ARG A 52 9.28 10.05 6.00
C ARG A 52 9.05 9.81 7.49
N GLN A 53 9.41 10.78 8.34
CA GLN A 53 9.21 10.65 9.79
C GLN A 53 7.72 10.57 10.16
N TRP A 54 6.86 11.31 9.48
CA TRP A 54 5.41 11.19 9.67
C TRP A 54 4.88 9.81 9.25
N CYS A 55 5.32 9.29 8.11
CA CYS A 55 4.94 7.94 7.67
C CYS A 55 5.43 6.87 8.65
N LEU A 56 6.64 6.98 9.18
CA LEU A 56 7.15 6.05 10.20
C LEU A 56 6.35 6.13 11.50
N ARG A 57 6.02 7.34 11.97
CA ARG A 57 5.33 7.55 13.24
C ARG A 57 3.83 7.22 13.18
N PHE A 58 3.15 7.62 12.12
CA PHE A 58 1.69 7.56 12.02
C PHE A 58 1.19 6.50 11.04
N GLY A 59 2.06 5.99 10.16
CA GLY A 59 1.68 5.07 9.09
C GLY A 59 1.09 3.76 9.60
N ALA A 60 1.60 3.20 10.70
CA ALA A 60 1.08 1.97 11.29
C ALA A 60 -0.40 2.12 11.74
N ASP A 61 -0.69 3.20 12.47
CA ASP A 61 -2.03 3.53 12.95
C ASP A 61 -2.97 3.89 11.81
N PHE A 62 -2.46 4.65 10.84
CA PHE A 62 -3.19 4.99 9.63
C PHE A 62 -3.57 3.74 8.84
N ALA A 63 -2.62 2.83 8.58
CA ALA A 63 -2.85 1.58 7.88
C ALA A 63 -3.81 0.66 8.65
N ARG A 64 -3.75 0.65 9.99
CA ARG A 64 -4.70 -0.07 10.85
C ARG A 64 -6.12 0.47 10.69
N ARG A 65 -6.30 1.79 10.69
CA ARG A 65 -7.61 2.42 10.41
C ARG A 65 -8.12 2.10 9.00
N LEU A 66 -7.24 2.15 8.00
CA LEU A 66 -7.58 1.82 6.61
C LEU A 66 -8.05 0.36 6.48
N ARG A 67 -7.35 -0.58 7.13
CA ARG A 67 -7.75 -2.01 7.16
C ARG A 67 -9.10 -2.22 7.84
N ARG A 68 -9.42 -1.46 8.90
CA ARG A 68 -10.74 -1.53 9.58
C ARG A 68 -11.88 -1.00 8.73
N ARG A 69 -11.62 0.02 7.90
CA ARG A 69 -12.61 0.60 6.97
C ARG A 69 -12.80 -0.22 5.71
N ARG A 70 -11.85 -1.09 5.34
CA ARG A 70 -12.02 -1.96 4.19
C ARG A 70 -13.23 -2.88 4.41
N PRO A 71 -14.10 -3.03 3.40
CA PRO A 71 -15.13 -4.07 3.43
C PRO A 71 -14.49 -5.41 3.74
N LYS A 72 -15.15 -6.22 4.57
CA LYS A 72 -14.72 -7.62 4.75
C LYS A 72 -14.65 -8.25 3.37
N PRO A 73 -13.47 -8.75 2.95
CA PRO A 73 -13.38 -9.37 1.65
C PRO A 73 -14.35 -10.53 1.58
N GLY A 74 -15.16 -10.56 0.51
CA GLY A 74 -16.08 -11.65 0.28
C GLY A 74 -15.35 -12.98 0.17
N ASN A 75 -16.08 -14.08 0.35
CA ASN A 75 -15.52 -15.42 0.14
C ASN A 75 -15.13 -15.66 -1.31
N THR A 76 -15.61 -14.86 -2.25
CA THR A 76 -15.37 -14.98 -3.69
C THR A 76 -14.43 -13.89 -4.18
N TRP A 77 -13.33 -14.29 -4.82
CA TRP A 77 -12.42 -13.37 -5.49
C TRP A 77 -12.42 -13.63 -7.01
N HIS A 78 -12.50 -12.55 -7.79
CA HIS A 78 -12.23 -12.58 -9.23
C HIS A 78 -10.74 -12.33 -9.44
N LEU A 79 -10.07 -13.22 -10.16
CA LEU A 79 -8.71 -12.97 -10.63
C LEU A 79 -8.82 -12.19 -11.93
N ASP A 80 -8.36 -10.94 -11.92
CA ASP A 80 -8.18 -10.19 -13.16
C ASP A 80 -7.01 -10.77 -13.95
N GLY A 81 -7.05 -10.62 -15.28
CA GLY A 81 -6.02 -11.14 -16.17
C GLY A 81 -4.61 -10.74 -15.72
N VAL A 82 -3.66 -11.66 -15.83
CA VAL A 82 -2.26 -11.42 -15.47
C VAL A 82 -1.39 -11.41 -16.74
N PHE A 83 -0.44 -10.49 -16.79
CA PHE A 83 0.61 -10.48 -17.81
C PHE A 83 1.84 -11.19 -17.23
N LEU A 84 2.31 -12.22 -17.93
CA LEU A 84 3.47 -13.03 -17.52
C LEU A 84 4.47 -13.10 -18.67
N ARG A 85 5.75 -12.90 -18.37
CA ARG A 85 6.83 -13.00 -19.36
C ARG A 85 7.41 -14.40 -19.31
N ILE A 86 7.22 -15.20 -20.36
CA ILE A 86 7.68 -16.60 -20.48
C ILE A 86 8.62 -16.67 -21.66
N ASN A 87 9.84 -17.15 -21.46
CA ASN A 87 10.88 -17.23 -22.50
C ASN A 87 11.08 -15.93 -23.29
N GLY A 88 11.01 -14.79 -22.60
CA GLY A 88 11.20 -13.46 -23.22
C GLY A 88 9.96 -12.87 -23.89
N ALA A 89 8.91 -13.65 -24.14
CA ALA A 89 7.64 -13.18 -24.71
C ALA A 89 6.63 -12.80 -23.61
N LEU A 90 5.88 -11.71 -23.81
CA LEU A 90 4.82 -11.28 -22.89
C LEU A 90 3.51 -11.99 -23.24
N HIS A 91 2.98 -12.76 -22.30
CA HIS A 91 1.72 -13.48 -22.44
C HIS A 91 0.65 -12.87 -21.55
N HIS A 92 -0.53 -12.61 -22.12
CA HIS A 92 -1.71 -12.22 -21.36
C HIS A 92 -2.53 -13.45 -21.02
N ILE A 93 -2.50 -13.87 -19.76
CA ILE A 93 -3.27 -15.01 -19.27
C ILE A 93 -4.53 -14.47 -18.60
N ARG A 94 -5.67 -14.68 -19.25
CA ARG A 94 -6.99 -14.49 -18.64
C ARG A 94 -7.53 -15.84 -18.22
N PRO A 95 -7.29 -16.28 -16.96
CA PRO A 95 -8.00 -17.45 -16.48
C PRO A 95 -9.49 -17.14 -16.58
N ARG A 96 -10.29 -18.05 -17.16
CA ARG A 96 -11.76 -17.96 -17.16
C ARG A 96 -12.19 -17.60 -15.75
N ARG A 97 -13.19 -16.70 -15.59
CA ARG A 97 -13.72 -16.22 -14.30
C ARG A 97 -13.95 -17.40 -13.34
N HIS A 98 -12.92 -17.80 -12.63
CA HIS A 98 -12.97 -18.88 -11.68
C HIS A 98 -13.19 -18.20 -10.34
N LEU A 99 -14.39 -18.36 -9.80
CA LEU A 99 -14.66 -18.10 -8.39
C LEU A 99 -13.62 -18.88 -7.58
N MET A 100 -12.58 -18.20 -7.10
CA MET A 100 -11.69 -18.76 -6.10
C MET A 100 -12.22 -18.35 -4.75
N THR A 101 -12.46 -19.34 -3.89
CA THR A 101 -12.71 -19.03 -2.49
C THR A 101 -11.47 -18.39 -1.89
N ALA A 102 -11.63 -17.46 -0.94
CA ALA A 102 -10.51 -16.81 -0.25
C ALA A 102 -9.55 -17.84 0.39
N ALA A 103 -10.06 -19.02 0.78
CA ALA A 103 -9.25 -20.13 1.27
C ALA A 103 -8.40 -20.77 0.15
N ARG A 104 -9.00 -21.02 -1.02
CA ARG A 104 -8.28 -21.58 -2.19
C ARG A 104 -7.20 -20.63 -2.69
N TYR A 105 -7.50 -19.33 -2.75
CA TYR A 105 -6.53 -18.30 -3.11
C TYR A 105 -5.36 -18.23 -2.12
N ARG A 106 -5.61 -18.20 -0.81
CA ARG A 106 -4.54 -18.17 0.21
C ARG A 106 -3.62 -19.38 0.09
N ARG A 107 -4.17 -20.58 -0.13
CA ARG A 107 -3.38 -21.80 -0.37
C ARG A 107 -2.55 -21.70 -1.65
N ALA A 108 -3.16 -21.26 -2.76
CA ALA A 108 -2.48 -21.10 -4.04
C ALA A 108 -1.36 -20.04 -3.98
N ARG A 109 -1.59 -18.89 -3.32
CA ARG A 109 -0.57 -17.87 -3.09
C ARG A 109 0.54 -18.36 -2.17
N ALA A 110 0.23 -19.06 -1.09
CA ALA A 110 1.24 -19.61 -0.19
C ALA A 110 2.10 -20.68 -0.89
N ALA A 111 1.50 -21.50 -1.75
CA ALA A 111 2.22 -22.44 -2.61
C ALA A 111 3.10 -21.71 -3.64
N GLY A 112 2.56 -20.72 -4.36
CA GLY A 112 3.30 -19.91 -5.32
C GLY A 112 4.46 -19.13 -4.69
N PHE A 113 4.30 -18.56 -3.48
CA PHE A 113 5.39 -17.94 -2.74
C PHE A 113 6.42 -18.93 -2.21
N ARG A 114 6.06 -20.20 -2.03
CA ARG A 114 7.01 -21.27 -1.67
C ARG A 114 7.88 -21.61 -2.87
N VAL A 115 7.26 -21.88 -4.02
CA VAL A 115 7.93 -22.11 -5.31
C VAL A 115 8.80 -20.92 -5.69
N TRP A 116 8.29 -19.69 -5.58
CA TRP A 116 9.06 -18.48 -5.88
C TRP A 116 10.29 -18.34 -4.98
N ARG A 117 10.20 -18.70 -3.69
CA ARG A 117 11.36 -18.69 -2.77
C ARG A 117 12.36 -19.79 -3.09
N GLU A 118 11.89 -20.96 -3.51
CA GLU A 118 12.72 -22.09 -3.93
C GLU A 118 13.47 -21.77 -5.23
N GLU A 119 12.80 -21.13 -6.20
CA GLU A 119 13.39 -20.80 -7.50
C GLU A 119 14.28 -19.56 -7.49
N THR A 120 13.95 -18.52 -6.71
CA THR A 120 14.71 -17.27 -6.76
C THR A 120 15.93 -17.22 -5.83
N ARG A 121 16.09 -18.15 -4.87
CA ARG A 121 17.18 -18.19 -3.86
C ARG A 121 17.67 -16.80 -3.40
N VAL A 122 16.77 -15.83 -3.24
CA VAL A 122 17.15 -14.51 -2.72
C VAL A 122 17.46 -14.74 -1.24
N GLN A 123 18.75 -14.84 -0.92
CA GLN A 123 19.22 -14.85 0.46
C GLN A 123 18.72 -13.56 1.10
N ALA A 124 17.89 -13.69 2.14
CA ALA A 124 17.60 -12.60 3.03
C ALA A 124 18.92 -12.20 3.69
N ALA A 125 19.49 -11.08 3.27
CA ALA A 125 20.61 -10.46 3.95
C ALA A 125 20.18 -10.15 5.39
N ALA A 126 20.94 -10.70 6.35
CA ALA A 126 20.84 -10.44 7.77
C ALA A 126 21.58 -9.15 8.13
#